data_AF-A0A847J0A3-F1
#
_entry.id   AF-A0A847J0A3-F1
#
_cell.length_a   1.000
_cell.length_b   1.000
_cell.length_c   1.000
_cell.angle_alpha   90.00
_cell.angle_beta   90.00
_cell.angle_gamma   90.00
#
_symmetry.space_group_name_H-M   'P 1'
#
loop_
_entity.id
_entity.type
_entity.pdbx_description
1 polymer ?
#
loop_
_entity_poly.entity_id
_entity_poly.type
_entity_poly.pdbx_seq_one_letter_code
_entity_poly.pdbx_strand_id
1 'polypeptide(L)'
;PNLTSVFGNSQPGSLPLVKVIQPITENLYIAPSSLDMAAVELGINARLGREYILAEAIEGLKGFDLVIIDCPPSLSLLVINALAASNAVLIPCQPMPVDVAALRLFLKTVESRLAAGANGCRGLPGCSCSKECKGINHTSGAGIVAR
;
A
#
# COMPACT_ATOMS: atom_id res chain seq x y z
N PRO A 1 14.79 0.11 13.09
CA PRO A 1 14.17 0.92 12.01
C PRO A 1 12.96 0.17 11.47
N ASN A 2 11.86 0.87 11.22
CA ASN A 2 10.57 0.29 10.83
C ASN A 2 9.82 1.27 9.90
N LEU A 3 8.66 0.87 9.39
CA LEU A 3 7.89 1.67 8.43
C LEU A 3 7.51 3.06 8.95
N THR A 4 7.42 3.28 10.27
CA THR A 4 7.12 4.61 10.81
C THR A 4 8.21 5.63 10.47
N SER A 5 9.47 5.19 10.40
CA SER A 5 10.59 6.02 9.96
C SER A 5 10.61 6.35 8.46
N VAL A 6 9.89 5.57 7.65
CA VAL A 6 9.70 5.82 6.20
C VAL A 6 8.53 6.77 5.98
N PHE A 7 7.41 6.50 6.65
CA PHE A 7 6.22 7.35 6.53
C PHE A 7 6.45 8.72 7.18
N GLY A 8 7.12 8.77 8.33
CA GLY A 8 7.22 9.97 9.14
C GLY A 8 5.89 10.29 9.84
N ASN A 9 5.66 11.57 10.11
CA ASN A 9 4.44 12.07 10.74
C ASN A 9 3.98 13.30 9.95
N SER A 10 3.77 14.44 10.60
CA SER A 10 3.56 15.74 9.94
C SER A 10 4.75 16.17 9.07
N GLN A 11 5.95 15.63 9.35
CA GLN A 11 7.14 15.79 8.51
C GLN A 11 7.44 14.49 7.75
N PRO A 12 8.11 14.57 6.59
CA PRO A 12 8.58 13.40 5.85
C PRO A 12 9.42 12.44 6.72
N GLY A 13 9.37 11.15 6.38
CA GLY A 13 10.21 10.14 7.04
C GLY A 13 11.70 10.44 6.88
N SER A 14 12.48 9.99 7.86
CA SER A 14 13.93 10.24 7.90
C SER A 14 14.74 9.15 7.19
N LEU A 15 14.14 7.99 6.90
CA LEU A 15 14.84 6.85 6.32
C LEU A 15 14.18 6.37 5.02
N PRO A 16 14.97 6.02 3.99
CA PRO A 16 14.43 5.35 2.81
C PRO A 16 14.05 3.90 3.15
N LEU A 17 13.08 3.34 2.41
CA LEU A 17 12.55 2.00 2.64
C LEU A 17 13.63 0.91 2.67
N VAL A 18 14.64 1.03 1.79
CA VAL A 18 15.78 0.10 1.70
C VAL A 18 16.54 -0.06 3.02
N LYS A 19 16.58 0.97 3.87
CA LYS A 19 17.28 0.93 5.17
C LYS A 19 16.47 0.25 6.27
N VAL A 20 15.18 0.04 6.02
CA VAL A 20 14.24 -0.54 6.97
C VAL A 20 14.02 -2.02 6.71
N ILE A 21 14.21 -2.46 5.46
CA ILE A 21 14.05 -3.85 5.05
C ILE A 21 15.06 -4.74 5.76
N GLN A 22 14.56 -5.84 6.33
CA GLN A 22 15.33 -6.83 7.09
C GLN A 22 15.14 -8.22 6.46
N PRO A 23 16.20 -9.04 6.34
CA PRO A 23 16.06 -10.41 5.87
C PRO A 23 15.39 -11.28 6.94
N ILE A 24 14.49 -12.16 6.52
CA ILE A 24 13.87 -13.20 7.36
C ILE A 24 14.47 -14.57 7.00
N THR A 25 14.52 -14.90 5.71
CA THR A 25 15.18 -16.10 5.17
C THR A 25 15.80 -15.79 3.81
N GLU A 26 16.42 -16.80 3.18
CA GLU A 26 16.83 -16.68 1.78
C GLU A 26 15.64 -16.28 0.90
N ASN A 27 15.78 -15.17 0.17
CA ASN A 27 14.76 -14.59 -0.72
C ASN A 27 13.48 -14.06 -0.03
N LEU A 28 13.44 -13.96 1.30
CA LEU A 28 12.32 -13.37 2.03
C LEU A 28 12.81 -12.23 2.92
N TYR A 29 12.20 -11.08 2.73
CA TYR A 29 12.54 -9.86 3.45
C TYR A 29 11.29 -9.28 4.05
N ILE A 30 11.43 -8.37 5.01
CA ILE A 30 10.30 -7.67 5.60
C ILE A 30 10.66 -6.22 5.91
N ALA A 31 9.74 -5.31 5.64
CA ALA A 31 9.76 -3.97 6.21
C ALA A 31 8.82 -3.97 7.43
N PRO A 32 9.34 -4.06 8.67
CA PRO A 32 8.48 -4.22 9.83
C PRO A 32 7.65 -2.96 10.09
N SER A 33 6.40 -3.14 10.53
CA SER A 33 5.55 -2.08 11.08
C SER A 33 5.67 -2.03 12.61
N SER A 34 5.16 -0.96 13.23
CA SER A 34 4.98 -0.88 14.68
C SER A 34 3.61 -0.32 15.01
N LEU A 35 3.18 -0.46 16.27
CA LEU A 35 1.93 0.11 16.78
C LEU A 35 1.86 1.64 16.57
N ASP A 36 3.01 2.32 16.51
CA ASP A 36 3.08 3.76 16.28
C ASP A 36 2.60 4.16 14.87
N MET A 37 2.40 3.21 13.95
CA MET A 37 1.77 3.46 12.66
C MET A 37 0.36 4.08 12.80
N ALA A 38 -0.34 3.80 13.90
CA ALA A 38 -1.61 4.45 14.20
C ALA A 38 -1.46 5.97 14.41
N ALA A 39 -0.39 6.40 15.08
CA ALA A 39 -0.09 7.83 15.25
C ALA A 39 0.41 8.46 13.95
N VAL A 40 1.24 7.73 13.20
CA VAL A 40 1.70 8.11 11.85
C VAL A 40 0.52 8.44 10.94
N GLU A 41 -0.48 7.58 10.91
CA GLU A 41 -1.66 7.79 10.06
C GLU A 41 -2.36 9.14 10.36
N LEU A 42 -2.50 9.48 11.64
CA LEU A 42 -3.06 10.76 12.05
C LEU A 42 -2.15 11.93 11.65
N GLY A 43 -0.83 11.77 11.79
CA GLY A 43 0.16 12.80 11.50
C GLY A 43 0.31 13.13 10.01
N ILE A 44 0.19 12.14 9.12
CA ILE A 44 0.30 12.35 7.66
C ILE A 44 -0.95 13.00 7.06
N ASN A 45 -2.04 13.11 7.82
CA ASN A 45 -3.29 13.68 7.32
C ASN A 45 -3.13 15.14 6.87
N ALA A 46 -2.21 15.92 7.43
CA ALA A 46 -1.98 17.31 6.99
C ALA A 46 -1.04 17.45 5.79
N ARG A 47 -0.44 16.35 5.29
CA ARG A 47 0.60 16.41 4.25
C ARG A 47 0.00 16.43 2.85
N LEU A 48 0.66 17.19 1.96
CA LEU A 48 0.43 17.09 0.53
C LEU A 48 1.03 15.77 0.01
N GLY A 49 0.34 15.14 -0.94
CA GLY A 49 0.76 13.85 -1.50
C GLY A 49 0.75 12.69 -0.49
N ARG A 50 0.03 12.85 0.63
CA ARG A 50 -0.07 11.84 1.70
C ARG A 50 -0.60 10.48 1.24
N GLU A 51 -1.24 10.43 0.08
CA GLU A 51 -1.74 9.22 -0.57
C GLU A 51 -0.65 8.41 -1.28
N TYR A 52 0.51 9.01 -1.57
CA TYR A 52 1.56 8.42 -2.42
C TYR A 52 2.88 8.13 -1.69
N ILE A 53 2.94 8.32 -0.37
CA ILE A 53 4.16 8.16 0.44
C ILE A 53 4.78 6.78 0.23
N LEU A 54 3.97 5.72 0.25
CA LEU A 54 4.46 4.36 0.05
C LEU A 54 4.85 4.07 -1.40
N ALA A 55 4.14 4.66 -2.36
CA ALA A 55 4.44 4.50 -3.78
C ALA A 55 5.82 5.09 -4.11
N GLU A 56 6.08 6.32 -3.64
CA GLU A 56 7.38 6.98 -3.77
C GLU A 56 8.49 6.19 -3.06
N ALA A 57 8.21 5.62 -1.88
CA ALA A 57 9.17 4.81 -1.14
C ALA A 57 9.54 3.49 -1.85
N ILE A 58 8.61 2.91 -2.61
CA ILE A 58 8.81 1.67 -3.37
C ILE A 58 9.48 1.93 -4.73
N GLU A 59 9.29 3.10 -5.35
CA GLU A 59 9.91 3.43 -6.65
C GLU A 59 11.46 3.34 -6.61
N GLY A 60 12.06 3.63 -5.46
CA GLY A 60 13.50 3.48 -5.24
C GLY A 60 13.97 2.04 -4.97
N LEU A 61 13.06 1.08 -4.85
CA LEU A 61 13.36 -0.30 -4.50
C LEU A 61 13.69 -1.11 -5.77
N LYS A 62 14.80 -1.84 -5.75
CA LYS A 62 15.27 -2.69 -6.86
C LYS A 62 15.71 -4.04 -6.34
N GLY A 63 15.67 -5.06 -7.21
CA GLY A 63 16.11 -6.41 -6.88
C GLY A 63 15.04 -7.28 -6.21
N PHE A 64 13.78 -6.89 -6.32
CA PHE A 64 12.61 -7.68 -5.94
C PHE A 64 11.75 -7.89 -7.20
N ASP A 65 11.42 -9.13 -7.48
CA ASP A 65 10.45 -9.57 -8.48
C ASP A 65 8.99 -9.36 -7.98
N LEU A 66 8.73 -9.37 -6.67
CA LEU A 66 7.40 -9.20 -6.08
C LEU A 66 7.42 -8.44 -4.73
N VAL A 67 6.45 -7.54 -4.57
CA VAL A 67 6.18 -6.82 -3.31
C VAL A 67 4.73 -7.07 -2.93
N ILE A 68 4.52 -7.77 -1.81
CA ILE A 68 3.21 -7.95 -1.20
C ILE A 68 2.99 -6.79 -0.24
N ILE A 69 1.82 -6.14 -0.24
CA ILE A 69 1.48 -5.09 0.72
C ILE A 69 0.32 -5.57 1.59
N ASP A 70 0.56 -5.75 2.88
CA ASP A 70 -0.48 -6.07 3.85
C ASP A 70 -1.11 -4.79 4.41
N CYS A 71 -2.44 -4.79 4.44
CA CYS A 71 -3.23 -3.61 4.73
C CYS A 71 -4.10 -3.85 5.97
N PRO A 72 -4.26 -2.86 6.85
CA PRO A 72 -5.28 -2.94 7.89
C PRO A 72 -6.69 -3.00 7.27
N PRO A 73 -7.68 -3.60 7.95
CA PRO A 73 -9.04 -3.78 7.41
C PRO A 73 -9.85 -2.47 7.29
N SER A 74 -9.38 -1.39 7.92
CA SER A 74 -10.03 -0.08 7.91
C SER A 74 -9.64 0.70 6.66
N LEU A 75 -10.60 1.32 5.96
CA LEU A 75 -10.31 2.18 4.82
C LEU A 75 -9.67 3.51 5.27
N SER A 76 -8.37 3.42 5.54
CA SER A 76 -7.52 4.39 6.20
C SER A 76 -6.53 5.01 5.21
N LEU A 77 -5.78 6.04 5.59
CA LEU A 77 -4.73 6.60 4.70
C LEU A 77 -3.65 5.56 4.39
N LEU A 78 -3.41 4.59 5.28
CA LEU A 78 -2.47 3.50 5.05
C LEU A 78 -2.95 2.57 3.93
N VAL A 79 -4.25 2.25 3.90
CA VAL A 79 -4.86 1.46 2.82
C VAL A 79 -4.81 2.22 1.49
N ILE A 80 -5.06 3.53 1.50
CA ILE A 80 -4.93 4.36 0.30
C ILE A 80 -3.49 4.33 -0.23
N ASN A 81 -2.49 4.46 0.65
CA ASN A 81 -1.08 4.36 0.28
C ASN A 81 -0.72 3.00 -0.32
N ALA A 82 -1.21 1.92 0.28
CA ALA A 82 -1.01 0.59 -0.23
C ALA A 82 -1.61 0.40 -1.63
N LEU A 83 -2.84 0.86 -1.83
CA LEU A 83 -3.51 0.80 -3.13
C LEU A 83 -2.81 1.65 -4.18
N ALA A 84 -2.36 2.86 -3.81
CA ALA A 84 -1.62 3.75 -4.71
C ALA A 84 -0.25 3.17 -5.12
N ALA A 85 0.37 2.38 -4.26
CA ALA A 85 1.64 1.72 -4.53
C ALA A 85 1.50 0.35 -5.25
N SER A 86 0.29 -0.22 -5.29
CA SER A 86 0.06 -1.57 -5.79
C SER A 86 -0.27 -1.59 -7.28
N ASN A 87 0.34 -2.53 -8.02
CA ASN A 87 -0.05 -2.79 -9.42
C ASN A 87 -1.31 -3.65 -9.52
N ALA A 88 -1.55 -4.52 -8.54
CA ALA A 88 -2.72 -5.40 -8.46
C ALA A 88 -3.13 -5.56 -6.99
N VAL A 89 -4.41 -5.82 -6.74
CA VAL A 89 -4.97 -5.93 -5.39
C VAL A 89 -5.66 -7.28 -5.23
N LEU A 90 -5.25 -8.03 -4.21
CA LEU A 90 -5.90 -9.27 -3.80
C LEU A 90 -6.92 -8.97 -2.69
N ILE A 91 -8.18 -9.33 -2.90
CA ILE A 91 -9.23 -9.12 -1.90
C ILE A 91 -9.78 -10.48 -1.47
N PRO A 92 -9.34 -11.03 -0.31
CA PRO A 92 -9.87 -12.29 0.19
C PRO A 92 -11.31 -12.08 0.69
N CYS A 93 -12.28 -12.76 0.09
CA CYS A 93 -13.67 -12.75 0.55
C CYS A 93 -14.28 -14.16 0.52
N GLN A 94 -15.27 -14.41 1.38
CA GLN A 94 -16.08 -15.62 1.32
C GLN A 94 -17.15 -15.46 0.22
N PRO A 95 -17.58 -16.54 -0.44
CA PRO A 95 -18.57 -16.48 -1.51
C PRO A 95 -20.01 -16.36 -0.98
N MET A 96 -20.26 -15.45 -0.03
CA MET A 96 -21.60 -15.19 0.51
C MET A 96 -22.15 -13.85 -0.02
N PRO A 97 -23.49 -13.71 -0.19
CA PRO A 97 -24.08 -12.49 -0.74
C PRO A 97 -23.72 -11.20 0.02
N VAL A 98 -23.55 -11.30 1.35
CA VAL A 98 -23.16 -10.18 2.21
C VAL A 98 -21.74 -9.68 1.93
N ASP A 99 -20.80 -10.59 1.67
CA ASP A 99 -19.41 -10.25 1.40
C ASP A 99 -19.25 -9.59 0.04
N VAL A 100 -20.01 -10.07 -0.96
CA VAL A 100 -20.04 -9.45 -2.29
C VAL A 100 -20.62 -8.04 -2.22
N ALA A 101 -21.65 -7.81 -1.39
CA ALA A 101 -22.22 -6.49 -1.18
C ALA A 101 -21.22 -5.54 -0.49
N ALA A 102 -20.53 -6.01 0.55
CA ALA A 102 -19.49 -5.25 1.24
C ALA A 102 -18.32 -4.90 0.29
N LEU A 103 -17.87 -5.86 -0.52
CA LEU A 103 -16.83 -5.65 -1.53
C LEU A 103 -17.22 -4.57 -2.54
N ARG A 104 -18.46 -4.58 -3.03
CA ARG A 104 -18.95 -3.54 -3.93
C ARG A 104 -18.93 -2.16 -3.30
N LEU A 105 -19.29 -2.05 -2.03
CA LEU A 105 -19.22 -0.77 -1.31
C LEU A 105 -17.76 -0.31 -1.12
N PHE A 106 -16.87 -1.24 -0.77
CA PHE A 106 -15.44 -0.98 -0.65
C PHE A 106 -14.88 -0.44 -1.96
N LEU A 107 -15.08 -1.15 -3.08
CA LEU A 107 -14.59 -0.75 -4.39
C LEU A 107 -15.10 0.62 -4.82
N LYS A 108 -16.39 0.91 -4.62
CA LYS A 108 -16.95 2.25 -4.88
C LYS A 108 -16.26 3.35 -4.06
N THR A 109 -15.95 3.05 -2.80
CA THR A 109 -15.31 4.02 -1.91
C THR A 109 -13.85 4.23 -2.32
N VAL A 110 -13.13 3.15 -2.63
CA VAL A 110 -11.76 3.21 -3.16
C VAL A 110 -11.70 4.00 -4.45
N GLU A 111 -12.59 3.73 -5.41
CA GLU A 111 -12.69 4.49 -6.65
C GLU A 111 -12.92 5.97 -6.36
N SER A 112 -13.82 6.33 -5.43
CA SER A 112 -14.04 7.74 -5.09
C SER A 112 -12.81 8.44 -4.50
N ARG A 113 -12.00 7.72 -3.71
CA ARG A 113 -10.82 8.28 -3.03
C ARG A 113 -9.61 8.36 -3.95
N LEU A 114 -9.43 7.38 -4.83
CA LEU A 114 -8.34 7.38 -5.81
C LEU A 114 -8.69 8.20 -7.06
N ALA A 115 -9.93 8.18 -7.55
CA ALA A 115 -10.34 8.99 -8.71
C ALA A 115 -10.37 10.50 -8.39
N ALA A 116 -10.63 10.88 -7.13
CA ALA A 116 -10.51 12.27 -6.69
C ALA A 116 -9.05 12.77 -6.67
N GLY A 117 -8.07 11.86 -6.55
CA GLY A 117 -6.63 12.16 -6.64
C GLY A 117 -6.02 11.92 -8.03
N ALA A 118 -6.68 11.15 -8.91
CA ALA A 118 -6.14 10.68 -10.19
C ALA A 118 -6.37 11.63 -11.39
N ASN A 119 -6.85 12.86 -11.17
CA ASN A 119 -6.98 13.85 -12.25
C ASN A 119 -5.93 14.99 -12.18
N GLY A 120 -4.87 14.84 -11.37
CA GLY A 120 -3.88 15.90 -11.14
C GLY A 120 -2.47 15.70 -11.70
N CYS A 121 -2.06 14.51 -12.15
CA CYS A 121 -0.68 14.26 -12.61
C CYS A 121 -0.61 13.32 -13.82
N ARG A 122 -1.10 13.78 -14.97
CA ARG A 122 -0.56 13.35 -16.27
C ARG A 122 0.60 14.28 -16.62
N GLY A 123 1.83 13.89 -16.28
CA GLY A 123 3.02 14.69 -16.59
C GLY A 123 4.36 13.95 -16.54
N LEU A 124 4.36 12.63 -16.33
CA LEU A 124 5.58 11.83 -16.33
C LEU A 124 5.61 10.92 -17.58
N PRO A 125 6.65 10.99 -18.43
CA PRO A 125 6.77 10.13 -19.58
C PRO A 125 7.09 8.70 -19.12
N GLY A 126 6.19 7.75 -19.36
CA GLY A 126 6.45 6.31 -19.13
C GLY A 126 5.35 5.51 -18.43
N CYS A 127 4.27 6.13 -17.94
CA CYS A 127 3.24 5.40 -17.19
C CYS A 127 2.21 4.74 -18.14
N SER A 128 2.41 3.45 -18.44
CA SER A 128 1.42 2.61 -19.14
C SER A 128 0.41 2.08 -18.13
N CYS A 129 -0.80 2.65 -18.10
CA CYS A 129 -1.92 2.12 -17.33
C CYS A 129 -2.39 0.79 -17.91
N SER A 130 -1.98 -0.35 -17.34
CA SER A 130 -2.61 -1.64 -17.60
C SER A 130 -3.59 -2.00 -16.48
N LYS A 131 -4.89 -1.87 -16.79
CA LYS A 131 -5.96 -2.53 -16.05
C LYS A 131 -5.87 -4.03 -16.31
N GLU A 132 -5.59 -4.85 -15.31
CA GLU A 132 -5.98 -6.26 -15.31
C GLU A 132 -5.93 -6.85 -13.89
N CYS A 133 -7.10 -7.07 -13.27
CA CYS A 133 -7.23 -7.91 -12.08
C CYS A 133 -7.46 -9.37 -12.53
N LYS A 134 -6.49 -10.27 -12.32
CA LYS A 134 -6.69 -11.72 -12.41
C LYS A 134 -6.61 -12.34 -11.02
N GLY A 135 -7.65 -13.09 -10.66
CA GLY A 135 -7.81 -13.72 -9.35
C GLY A 135 -7.01 -15.01 -9.20
N ILE A 136 -6.50 -15.26 -7.99
CA ILE A 136 -5.98 -16.56 -7.51
C ILE A 136 -6.31 -16.71 -6.00
N ASN A 137 -6.56 -17.96 -5.60
CA ASN A 137 -7.14 -18.42 -4.32
C ASN A 137 -6.28 -18.22 -3.06
N HIS A 138 -6.99 -18.05 -1.93
CA HIS A 138 -6.66 -18.33 -0.52
C HIS A 138 -5.20 -18.23 -0.04
N THR A 139 -4.92 -17.26 0.83
CA THR A 139 -4.66 -17.46 2.28
C THR A 139 -4.46 -16.09 2.95
N SER A 140 -5.11 -15.89 4.08
CA SER A 140 -5.01 -14.69 4.91
C SER A 140 -3.67 -14.70 5.64
N GLY A 141 -2.86 -13.65 5.49
CA GLY A 141 -1.58 -13.53 6.15
C GLY A 141 -0.97 -12.17 5.93
N ALA A 142 -0.89 -11.39 7.00
CA ALA A 142 -0.28 -10.08 7.03
C ALA A 142 1.25 -10.19 6.94
N GLY A 143 1.86 -9.81 5.81
CA GLY A 143 3.31 -9.80 5.62
C GLY A 143 3.73 -9.26 4.26
N ILE A 144 4.68 -8.31 4.24
CA ILE A 144 5.19 -7.61 3.05
C ILE A 144 6.60 -8.08 2.69
N VAL A 145 6.80 -8.25 1.38
CA VAL A 145 8.00 -8.52 0.57
C VAL A 145 8.30 -10.00 0.37
N ALA A 146 8.01 -10.52 -0.82
CA ALA A 146 8.43 -11.85 -1.24
C ALA A 146 8.97 -11.77 -2.65
N ARG A 147 10.25 -12.16 -2.78
CA ARG A 147 11.10 -12.19 -3.98
C ARG A 147 10.59 -11.39 -5.14
#